data_AF-A0A8C3HRR9-F1
#
_entry.id   AF-A0A8C3HRR9-F1
#
_cell.length_a   1.000
_cell.length_b   1.000
_cell.length_c   1.000
_cell.angle_alpha   90.00
_cell.angle_beta   90.00
_cell.angle_gamma   90.00
#
_symmetry.space_group_name_H-M   'P 1'
#
loop_
_entity.id
_entity.type
_entity.pdbx_description
1 polymer ?
#
loop_
_entity_poly.entity_id
_entity_poly.type
_entity_poly.pdbx_seq_one_letter_code
_entity_poly.pdbx_strand_id
1 'polypeptide(L)'
;MDPELLSMVPRPVCAVLLLFPVTEKYETFRTEEEERIKAQGQNVRSSVYFMKQTINNACGTIGLIHAIANNRDKMNFESDSTLKKFLEDSLPMSPEERAKYLETYEVSIFFILFFSPLFNIVELLAGIVLHLSPDPANTDVLK
;
A
#
# COMPACT_ATOMS: atom_id res chain seq x y z
N MET A 1 0.94 5.80 -21.03
CA MET A 1 1.38 6.96 -20.23
C MET A 1 2.40 7.72 -21.04
N ASP A 2 2.31 9.05 -21.05
CA ASP A 2 3.17 9.92 -21.86
C ASP A 2 4.56 10.09 -21.21
N PRO A 3 5.68 9.87 -21.94
CA PRO A 3 7.03 10.05 -21.40
C PRO A 3 7.31 11.44 -20.83
N GLU A 4 6.76 12.50 -21.45
CA GLU A 4 6.94 13.88 -21.01
C GLU A 4 6.30 14.09 -19.63
N LEU A 5 5.08 13.58 -19.43
CA LEU A 5 4.40 13.65 -18.13
C LEU A 5 5.09 12.79 -17.07
N LEU A 6 5.63 11.63 -17.44
CA LEU A 6 6.41 10.79 -16.51
C LEU A 6 7.76 11.43 -16.13
N SER A 7 8.28 12.37 -16.91
CA SER A 7 9.50 13.10 -16.58
C SER A 7 9.33 13.98 -15.34
N MET A 8 8.09 14.45 -15.08
CA MET A 8 7.73 15.36 -13.99
C MET A 8 7.67 14.69 -12.62
N VAL A 9 7.60 13.36 -12.54
CA VAL A 9 7.57 12.64 -11.27
C VAL A 9 8.98 12.63 -10.64
N PRO A 10 9.14 13.07 -9.37
CA PRO A 10 10.42 13.00 -8.68
C PRO A 10 11.00 11.60 -8.66
N ARG A 11 12.33 11.50 -8.75
CA ARG A 11 13.08 10.23 -8.78
C ARG A 11 13.98 10.10 -7.57
N PRO A 12 14.18 8.89 -7.04
CA PRO A 12 13.65 7.59 -7.51
C PRO A 12 12.18 7.34 -7.09
N VAL A 13 11.46 6.54 -7.88
CA VAL A 13 10.11 6.04 -7.54
C VAL A 13 10.21 4.58 -7.11
N CYS A 14 9.67 4.24 -5.93
CA CYS A 14 9.75 2.89 -5.36
C CYS A 14 8.40 2.13 -5.35
N ALA A 15 7.29 2.83 -5.51
CA ALA A 15 5.94 2.24 -5.60
C ALA A 15 4.99 3.18 -6.35
N VAL A 16 3.93 2.60 -6.93
CA VAL A 16 2.82 3.34 -7.55
C VAL A 16 1.52 2.74 -7.01
N LEU A 17 0.64 3.58 -6.44
CA LEU A 17 -0.70 3.18 -6.06
C LEU A 17 -1.66 3.59 -7.18
N LEU A 18 -2.33 2.61 -7.78
CA LEU A 18 -3.31 2.84 -8.84
C LEU A 18 -4.72 2.73 -8.26
N LEU A 19 -5.45 3.84 -8.26
CA LEU A 19 -6.89 3.86 -8.01
C LEU A 19 -7.63 3.66 -9.34
N PHE A 20 -8.50 2.67 -9.41
CA PHE A 20 -9.32 2.41 -10.59
C PHE A 20 -10.72 1.90 -10.17
N PRO A 21 -11.75 2.11 -11.01
CA PRO A 21 -13.11 1.67 -10.69
C PRO A 21 -13.26 0.16 -10.82
N VAL A 22 -13.88 -0.46 -9.81
CA VAL A 22 -14.30 -1.86 -9.86
C VAL A 22 -15.61 -1.94 -10.64
N THR A 23 -15.53 -2.52 -11.84
CA THR A 23 -16.68 -2.71 -12.74
C THR A 23 -16.96 -4.19 -12.94
N GLU A 24 -18.14 -4.56 -13.41
CA GLU A 24 -18.48 -5.96 -13.71
C GLU A 24 -17.46 -6.58 -14.71
N LYS A 25 -17.12 -5.85 -15.77
CA LYS A 25 -16.10 -6.28 -16.74
C LYS A 25 -14.74 -6.55 -16.07
N TYR A 26 -14.35 -5.72 -15.10
CA TYR A 26 -13.12 -5.94 -14.34
C TYR A 26 -13.21 -7.18 -13.44
N GLU A 27 -14.34 -7.40 -12.77
CA GLU A 27 -14.52 -8.58 -11.91
C GLU A 27 -14.51 -9.90 -12.69
N THR A 28 -15.11 -9.92 -13.89
CA THR A 28 -15.01 -11.07 -14.81
C THR A 28 -13.54 -11.34 -15.16
N PHE A 29 -12.82 -10.32 -15.63
CA PHE A 29 -11.42 -10.44 -15.99
C PHE A 29 -10.54 -10.89 -14.81
N ARG A 30 -10.76 -10.33 -13.62
CA ARG A 30 -10.04 -10.68 -12.38
C ARG A 30 -10.22 -12.16 -12.04
N THR A 31 -11.44 -12.67 -12.17
CA THR A 31 -11.77 -14.07 -11.89
C THR A 31 -11.13 -15.02 -12.90
N GLU A 32 -11.22 -14.70 -14.19
CA GLU A 32 -10.56 -15.45 -15.27
C GLU A 32 -9.03 -15.52 -15.06
N GLU A 33 -8.41 -14.40 -14.69
CA GLU A 33 -6.98 -14.34 -14.44
C GLU A 33 -6.56 -15.14 -13.20
N GLU A 34 -7.37 -15.10 -12.12
CA GLU A 34 -7.15 -15.91 -10.93
C GLU A 34 -7.20 -17.42 -11.26
N GLU A 35 -8.19 -17.85 -12.04
CA GLU A 35 -8.31 -19.24 -12.50
C GLU A 35 -7.14 -19.64 -13.41
N ARG A 36 -6.75 -18.78 -14.35
CA ARG A 36 -5.62 -19.01 -15.24
C ARG A 36 -4.32 -19.19 -14.46
N ILE A 37 -4.05 -18.33 -13.48
CA ILE A 37 -2.85 -18.41 -12.63
C ILE A 37 -2.88 -19.67 -11.76
N LYS A 38 -4.03 -20.08 -11.22
CA LYS A 38 -4.15 -21.34 -10.46
C LYS A 38 -3.86 -22.56 -11.33
N ALA A 39 -4.31 -22.56 -12.58
CA ALA A 39 -4.13 -23.68 -13.51
C ALA A 39 -2.71 -23.76 -14.10
N GLN A 40 -2.13 -22.62 -14.46
CA GLN A 40 -0.85 -22.54 -15.18
C GLN A 40 0.35 -22.25 -14.27
N GLY A 41 0.09 -21.79 -13.06
CA GLY A 41 1.10 -21.28 -12.15
C GLY A 41 1.61 -19.89 -12.54
N GLN A 42 2.36 -19.28 -11.62
CA GLN A 42 3.16 -18.09 -11.87
C GLN A 42 4.40 -18.13 -10.97
N ASN A 43 5.46 -17.44 -11.40
CA ASN A 43 6.65 -17.28 -10.56
C ASN A 43 6.51 -16.04 -9.68
N VAL A 44 6.40 -16.23 -8.37
CA VAL A 44 6.44 -15.17 -7.36
C VAL A 44 7.71 -15.31 -6.53
N ARG A 45 8.48 -14.23 -6.37
CA ARG A 45 9.68 -14.25 -5.52
C ARG A 45 9.25 -14.40 -4.06
N SER A 46 9.92 -15.26 -3.31
CA SER A 46 9.64 -15.48 -1.87
C SER A 46 9.85 -14.23 -1.01
N SER A 47 10.61 -13.24 -1.51
CA SER A 47 10.83 -11.96 -0.84
C SER A 47 9.64 -11.00 -0.93
N VAL A 48 8.62 -11.29 -1.74
CA VAL A 48 7.44 -10.43 -1.86
C VAL A 48 6.61 -10.51 -0.59
N TYR A 49 6.40 -9.36 0.04
CA TYR A 49 5.43 -9.23 1.12
C TYR A 49 4.04 -9.02 0.53
N PHE A 50 3.13 -9.95 0.79
CA PHE A 50 1.75 -9.91 0.32
C PHE A 50 0.79 -10.24 1.46
N MET A 51 -0.37 -9.58 1.49
CA MET A 51 -1.45 -9.85 2.45
C MET A 51 -2.80 -9.69 1.77
N LYS A 52 -3.79 -10.47 2.21
CA LYS A 52 -5.16 -10.37 1.71
C LYS A 52 -5.90 -9.18 2.33
N GLN A 53 -6.89 -8.70 1.61
CA GLN A 53 -7.88 -7.77 2.14
C GLN A 53 -9.11 -8.55 2.62
N THR A 54 -9.37 -8.49 3.93
CA THR A 54 -10.56 -9.07 4.57
C THR A 54 -11.43 -7.99 5.23
N ILE A 55 -10.95 -6.75 5.26
CA ILE A 55 -11.64 -5.58 5.82
C ILE A 55 -12.17 -4.72 4.67
N ASN A 56 -13.47 -4.40 4.71
CA ASN A 56 -14.09 -3.50 3.74
C ASN A 56 -13.49 -2.10 3.83
N ASN A 57 -13.24 -1.47 2.69
CA ASN A 57 -12.64 -0.13 2.56
C ASN A 57 -11.20 0.04 3.09
N ALA A 58 -10.51 -1.05 3.45
CA ALA A 58 -9.12 -1.00 3.89
C ALA A 58 -8.08 -1.05 2.74
N CYS A 59 -8.51 -0.98 1.48
CA CYS A 59 -7.62 -1.11 0.32
C CYS A 59 -6.51 -0.03 0.29
N GLY A 60 -6.81 1.19 0.74
CA GLY A 60 -5.80 2.26 0.85
C GLY A 60 -4.70 1.90 1.85
N THR A 61 -5.08 1.48 3.06
CA THR A 61 -4.14 1.03 4.10
C THR A 61 -3.33 -0.17 3.64
N ILE A 62 -3.97 -1.17 3.03
CA ILE A 62 -3.29 -2.37 2.54
C ILE A 62 -2.32 -2.03 1.40
N GLY A 63 -2.71 -1.14 0.49
CA GLY A 63 -1.84 -0.65 -0.59
C GLY A 63 -0.59 0.07 -0.04
N LEU A 64 -0.74 0.88 1.01
CA LEU A 64 0.39 1.52 1.69
C LEU A 64 1.29 0.51 2.40
N ILE A 65 0.72 -0.47 3.11
CA ILE A 65 1.47 -1.55 3.74
C ILE A 65 2.27 -2.32 2.68
N HIS A 66 1.67 -2.67 1.53
CA HIS A 66 2.38 -3.34 0.44
C HIS A 66 3.52 -2.50 -0.12
N ALA A 67 3.29 -1.21 -0.36
CA ALA A 67 4.32 -0.30 -0.89
C ALA A 67 5.53 -0.20 0.04
N ILE A 68 5.29 -0.05 1.34
CA ILE A 68 6.33 0.12 2.36
C ILE A 68 7.04 -1.22 2.64
N ALA A 69 6.29 -2.31 2.82
CA ALA A 69 6.86 -3.62 3.14
C ALA A 69 7.80 -4.15 2.05
N ASN A 70 7.46 -3.92 0.78
CA ASN A 70 8.26 -4.35 -0.36
C ASN A 70 9.43 -3.40 -0.71
N ASN A 71 9.59 -2.30 0.03
CA ASN A 71 10.71 -1.35 -0.09
C ASN A 71 11.35 -1.06 1.28
N ARG A 72 11.27 -2.01 2.21
CA ARG A 72 11.66 -1.81 3.62
C ARG A 72 13.11 -1.35 3.79
N ASP A 73 13.99 -1.75 2.88
CA ASP A 73 15.41 -1.36 2.80
C ASP A 73 15.63 0.14 2.51
N LYS A 74 14.62 0.81 1.95
CA LYS A 74 14.65 2.25 1.60
C LYS A 74 13.89 3.12 2.61
N MET A 75 13.30 2.52 3.63
CA MET A 75 12.41 3.19 4.57
C MET A 75 13.10 3.35 5.92
N ASN A 76 13.08 4.58 6.45
CA ASN A 76 13.50 4.86 7.82
C ASN A 76 12.25 4.91 8.70
N PHE A 77 12.24 4.09 9.75
CA PHE A 77 11.14 4.04 10.70
C PHE A 77 11.61 4.61 12.05
N GLU A 78 10.78 5.45 12.65
CA GLU A 78 10.95 5.86 14.04
C GLU A 78 10.93 4.65 14.99
N SER A 79 11.59 4.80 16.14
CA SER A 79 11.79 3.71 17.10
C SER A 79 10.47 3.12 17.64
N ASP A 80 9.43 3.93 17.76
CA ASP A 80 8.10 3.60 18.26
C ASP A 80 7.06 3.43 17.13
N SER A 81 7.51 3.28 15.88
CA SER A 81 6.62 3.14 14.72
C SER A 81 5.74 1.90 14.82
N THR A 82 4.43 2.12 14.92
CA THR A 82 3.40 1.07 14.91
C THR A 82 3.45 0.24 13.62
N LEU A 83 3.70 0.87 12.47
CA LEU A 83 3.85 0.15 11.20
C LEU A 83 5.10 -0.73 11.18
N LYS A 84 6.22 -0.24 11.72
CA LYS A 84 7.46 -1.04 11.82
C LYS A 84 7.20 -2.31 12.63
N LYS A 85 6.56 -2.18 13.79
CA LYS A 85 6.18 -3.32 14.64
C LYS A 85 5.25 -4.28 13.92
N PHE A 86 4.20 -3.77 13.25
CA PHE A 86 3.30 -4.60 12.44
C PHE A 86 4.06 -5.41 11.41
N LEU A 87 4.97 -4.78 10.65
CA LEU A 87 5.77 -5.46 9.62
C LEU A 87 6.69 -6.51 10.23
N GLU A 88 7.35 -6.23 11.35
CA GLU A 88 8.25 -7.18 12.03
C GLU A 88 7.50 -8.41 12.53
N ASP A 89 6.36 -8.20 13.19
CA ASP A 89 5.54 -9.29 13.76
C ASP A 89 4.93 -10.16 12.65
N SER A 90 4.60 -9.57 11.49
CA SER A 90 3.87 -10.22 10.40
C SER A 90 4.74 -10.79 9.26
N LEU A 91 6.05 -10.58 9.30
CA LEU A 91 7.01 -11.15 8.35
C LEU A 91 6.88 -12.69 8.19
N PRO A 92 6.86 -13.49 9.28
CA PRO A 92 6.80 -14.95 9.16
C PRO A 92 5.41 -15.50 8.80
N MET A 93 4.39 -14.64 8.77
CA MET A 93 3.00 -15.04 8.56
C MET A 93 2.67 -15.25 7.08
N SER A 94 1.71 -16.14 6.81
CA SER A 94 1.06 -16.29 5.50
C SER A 94 0.22 -15.05 5.14
N PRO A 95 -0.13 -14.84 3.85
CA PRO A 95 -0.99 -13.73 3.44
C PRO A 95 -2.35 -13.67 4.17
N GLU A 96 -2.92 -14.82 4.51
CA GLU A 96 -4.16 -14.95 5.27
C GLU A 96 -3.98 -14.57 6.74
N GLU A 97 -2.89 -15.00 7.37
CA GLU A 97 -2.58 -14.66 8.76
C GLU A 97 -2.28 -13.16 8.91
N ARG A 98 -1.59 -12.55 7.94
CA ARG A 98 -1.37 -11.10 7.89
C ARG A 98 -2.67 -10.30 7.86
N ALA A 99 -3.66 -10.78 7.11
CA ALA A 99 -4.98 -10.15 7.04
C ALA A 99 -5.70 -10.20 8.41
N LYS A 100 -5.72 -11.38 9.04
CA LYS A 100 -6.29 -11.56 10.39
C LYS A 100 -5.56 -10.76 11.45
N TYR A 101 -4.24 -10.64 11.32
CA TYR A 101 -3.44 -9.83 12.23
C TYR A 101 -3.79 -8.36 12.09
N LEU A 102 -3.99 -7.86 10.86
CA LEU A 102 -4.45 -6.49 10.64
C LEU A 102 -5.83 -6.25 11.27
N GLU A 103 -6.78 -7.19 11.17
CA GLU A 103 -8.13 -7.05 11.78
C GLU A 103 -8.09 -6.77 13.29
N THR A 104 -7.12 -7.36 14.00
CA THR A 104 -6.99 -7.23 15.45
C THR A 104 -5.96 -6.17 15.88
N TYR A 105 -5.26 -5.56 14.92
CA TYR A 105 -4.25 -4.54 15.18
C TYR A 105 -4.92 -3.20 15.53
N GLU A 106 -4.48 -2.55 16.60
CA GLU A 106 -5.11 -1.35 17.17
C GLU A 106 -5.32 -0.20 16.14
N VAL A 107 -4.46 -0.11 15.12
CA VAL A 107 -4.57 0.87 14.02
C VAL A 107 -5.81 0.65 13.15
N SER A 108 -6.20 -0.59 12.92
CA SER A 108 -7.39 -0.91 12.10
C SER A 108 -8.66 -0.43 12.78
N ILE A 109 -8.75 -0.54 14.10
CA ILE A 109 -9.91 -0.08 14.86
C ILE A 109 -10.07 1.45 14.74
N PHE A 110 -8.98 2.22 14.83
CA PHE A 110 -9.05 3.67 14.72
C PHE A 110 -9.30 4.18 13.30
N PHE A 111 -8.69 3.60 12.27
CA PHE A 111 -8.89 4.08 10.89
C PHE A 111 -10.25 3.68 10.31
N ILE A 112 -10.76 2.47 10.62
CA ILE A 112 -12.06 1.99 10.11
C ILE A 112 -13.22 2.75 10.76
N LEU A 113 -13.10 3.11 12.05
CA LEU A 113 -14.17 3.81 12.77
C LEU A 113 -14.21 5.32 12.48
N PHE A 114 -13.11 5.95 12.07
CA PHE A 114 -13.06 7.40 11.86
C PHE A 114 -13.01 7.85 10.38
N PHE A 115 -12.77 6.95 9.40
CA PHE A 115 -12.63 7.33 7.98
C PHE A 115 -13.69 6.76 7.02
N SER A 116 -14.97 6.82 7.40
CA SER A 116 -16.09 6.69 6.45
C SER A 116 -17.06 7.87 6.65
N PRO A 117 -17.44 8.70 5.66
CA PRO A 117 -17.16 8.69 4.21
C PRO A 117 -16.59 10.04 3.68
N LEU A 118 -15.75 10.76 4.45
CA LEU A 118 -15.29 12.12 4.06
C LEU A 118 -13.79 12.27 3.81
N PHE A 119 -12.99 11.23 3.92
CA PHE A 119 -11.53 11.35 3.74
C PHE A 119 -11.13 11.07 2.30
N ASN A 120 -10.88 12.14 1.56
CA ASN A 120 -10.37 12.05 0.20
C ASN A 120 -8.96 11.44 0.22
N ILE A 121 -8.76 10.42 -0.62
CA ILE A 121 -7.46 9.77 -0.89
C ILE A 121 -6.36 10.80 -1.24
N VAL A 122 -6.75 11.97 -1.75
CA VAL A 122 -5.87 13.09 -2.10
C VAL A 122 -5.14 13.65 -0.87
N GLU A 123 -5.79 13.76 0.29
CA GLU A 123 -5.15 14.30 1.50
C GLU A 123 -4.17 13.30 2.13
N LEU A 124 -4.46 12.00 2.05
CA LEU A 124 -3.57 10.95 2.55
C LEU A 124 -2.29 10.83 1.70
N LEU A 125 -2.42 10.92 0.37
CA LEU A 125 -1.27 10.93 -0.52
C LEU A 125 -0.41 12.20 -0.35
N ALA A 126 -1.03 13.36 -0.14
CA ALA A 126 -0.29 14.60 0.14
C ALA A 126 0.50 14.52 1.45
N GLY A 127 -0.09 13.97 2.52
CA GLY A 127 0.60 13.79 3.80
C GLY A 127 1.78 12.82 3.74
N ILE A 128 1.66 11.73 2.97
CA ILE A 128 2.73 10.73 2.83
C ILE A 128 3.87 11.23 1.93
N VAL A 129 3.57 11.98 0.86
CA VAL A 129 4.59 12.62 0.02
C VAL A 129 5.41 13.63 0.83
N LEU A 130 4.78 14.36 1.77
CA LEU A 130 5.47 15.30 2.65
C LEU A 130 6.37 14.59 3.69
N HIS A 131 5.96 13.44 4.22
CA HIS A 131 6.76 12.70 5.22
C HIS A 131 7.89 11.86 4.61
N LEU A 132 7.78 11.44 3.34
CA LEU A 132 8.80 10.68 2.63
C LEU A 132 9.84 11.55 1.91
N SER A 133 9.81 12.88 2.12
CA SER A 133 10.83 13.80 1.64
C SER A 133 11.76 14.19 2.80
N PRO A 134 12.81 13.40 3.12
CA PRO A 134 13.78 13.75 4.15
C PRO A 134 14.81 14.78 3.67
N ASP A 135 14.51 15.57 2.63
CA ASP A 135 15.46 16.52 2.08
C ASP A 135 15.22 17.94 2.64
N PRO A 136 16.07 18.45 3.54
CA PRO A 136 15.98 19.82 4.03
C PRO A 136 16.25 20.88 2.94
N ALA A 137 16.59 20.48 1.71
CA ALA A 137 16.86 21.41 0.61
C ALA A 137 15.62 21.88 -0.18
N ASN A 138 14.41 21.37 0.11
CA ASN A 138 13.22 21.67 -0.69
C ASN A 138 12.03 22.23 0.12
N THR A 139 12.30 23.13 1.07
CA THR A 139 11.26 23.88 1.80
C THR A 139 10.76 25.13 1.07
N ASP A 140 11.23 25.42 -0.16
CA ASP A 140 10.93 26.66 -0.87
C ASP A 140 9.78 26.58 -1.89
N VAL A 141 9.04 25.47 -1.97
CA VAL A 141 7.88 25.35 -2.86
C VAL A 141 6.59 25.24 -2.05
N LEU A 142 6.30 26.25 -1.22
CA LEU A 142 4.96 26.62 -0.74
C LEU A 142 5.05 28.02 -0.10
N LYS A 143 5.09 29.04 -0.97
CA LYS A 143 4.57 30.39 -0.68
C LYS A 143 3.45 30.68 -1.67
#